data_AF-A0A7X6YGK6-F1
#
_entry.id   AF-A0A7X6YGK6-F1
#
_cell.length_a   1.000
_cell.length_b   1.000
_cell.length_c   1.000
_cell.angle_alpha   90.00
_cell.angle_beta   90.00
_cell.angle_gamma   90.00
#
_symmetry.space_group_name_H-M   'P 1'
#
loop_
_entity.id
_entity.type
_entity.pdbx_description
1 polymer ?
#
loop_
_entity_poly.entity_id
_entity_poly.type
_entity_poly.pdbx_seq_one_letter_code
_entity_poly.pdbx_strand_id
1 'polypeptide(L)'
;MATATRHSGSDDPAPTWWVRDEQGGQYGPVGCDVLQAWARDGRIGPSNQISADGVAWLPAVDEPALEMDWVAEVTGGRFYGPIHRDAVRSLIGEGAIATRAALFRRAALEARDAAAECLRLEDALRAAESRTERLEAMCRQARSETAAWQRQSQEAEDRAAAEHAAACAAADALQAAETRVAQAEQCAAEQAAALQAAEVRRAQAEQCAAEQAAALQAAEARRAQAEQ
;
A
#
# COMPACT_ATOMS: atom_id res chain seq x y z
N MET A 1 -2.85 -29.36 -99.43
CA MET A 1 -3.00 -27.91 -99.14
C MET A 1 -3.92 -27.78 -97.95
N ALA A 2 -3.65 -27.10 -96.84
CA ALA A 2 -2.44 -26.53 -96.25
C ALA A 2 -2.66 -26.57 -94.73
N THR A 3 -1.59 -26.78 -93.99
CA THR A 3 -1.50 -26.75 -92.54
C THR A 3 -1.83 -25.36 -91.98
N ALA A 4 -2.57 -25.30 -90.87
CA ALA A 4 -2.65 -24.10 -90.05
C ALA A 4 -2.61 -24.51 -88.57
N THR A 5 -1.41 -24.84 -88.12
CA THR A 5 -1.05 -24.90 -86.71
C THR A 5 -1.26 -23.50 -86.12
N ARG A 6 -2.35 -23.29 -85.39
CA ARG A 6 -2.47 -22.11 -84.53
C ARG A 6 -1.86 -22.45 -83.18
N HIS A 7 -0.67 -21.92 -82.97
CA HIS A 7 -0.11 -21.72 -81.64
C HIS A 7 -1.06 -20.77 -80.90
N SER A 8 -1.83 -21.29 -79.95
CA SER A 8 -2.37 -20.46 -78.88
C SER A 8 -1.33 -20.45 -77.78
N GLY A 9 -0.39 -19.50 -77.88
CA GLY A 9 0.43 -19.13 -76.73
C GLY A 9 -0.49 -18.58 -75.65
N SER A 10 -0.42 -19.14 -74.45
CA SER A 10 -0.99 -18.56 -73.25
C SER A 10 -0.17 -17.32 -72.86
N ASP A 11 -0.52 -16.17 -73.43
CA ASP A 11 -0.18 -14.87 -72.84
C ASP A 11 -1.18 -14.62 -71.69
N ASP A 12 -1.02 -15.35 -70.58
CA ASP A 12 -1.63 -14.90 -69.32
C ASP A 12 -0.79 -13.70 -68.85
N PRO A 13 -1.35 -12.48 -68.79
CA PRO A 13 -0.62 -11.35 -68.25
C PRO A 13 -0.23 -11.64 -66.81
N ALA A 14 0.98 -11.25 -66.41
CA ALA A 14 1.46 -11.42 -65.04
C ALA A 14 0.39 -10.94 -64.03
N PRO A 15 0.17 -11.68 -62.92
CA PRO A 15 -0.91 -11.39 -61.99
C PRO A 15 -0.82 -9.94 -61.54
N THR A 16 -1.87 -9.18 -61.81
CA THR A 16 -1.91 -7.74 -61.57
C THR A 16 -2.79 -7.45 -60.38
N TRP A 17 -2.23 -6.77 -59.39
CA TRP A 17 -2.84 -6.56 -58.09
C TRP A 17 -3.38 -5.14 -57.94
N TRP A 18 -4.49 -5.03 -57.23
CA TRP A 18 -5.09 -3.79 -56.78
C TRP A 18 -4.96 -3.66 -55.28
N VAL A 19 -4.80 -2.43 -54.79
CA VAL A 19 -4.82 -2.10 -53.36
C VAL A 19 -5.98 -1.16 -53.10
N ARG A 20 -6.68 -1.38 -51.98
CA ARG A 20 -7.74 -0.52 -51.48
C ARG A 20 -7.42 -0.06 -50.06
N ASP A 21 -7.50 1.23 -49.83
CA ASP A 21 -7.35 1.82 -48.48
C ASP A 21 -8.65 1.78 -47.69
N GLU A 22 -8.60 2.17 -46.41
CA GLU A 22 -9.77 2.24 -45.51
C GLU A 22 -10.85 3.21 -46.00
N GLN A 23 -10.50 4.19 -46.84
CA GLN A 23 -11.42 5.19 -47.39
C GLN A 23 -12.07 4.72 -48.70
N GLY A 24 -11.71 3.53 -49.18
CA GLY A 24 -12.20 2.96 -50.43
C GLY A 24 -11.46 3.43 -51.69
N GLY A 25 -10.37 4.19 -51.53
CA GLY A 25 -9.49 4.57 -52.63
C GLY A 25 -8.82 3.33 -53.23
N GLN A 26 -8.81 3.21 -54.56
CA GLN A 26 -8.25 2.06 -55.27
C GLN A 26 -7.02 2.47 -56.08
N TYR A 27 -5.95 1.67 -55.97
CA TYR A 27 -4.67 1.91 -56.60
C TYR A 27 -4.21 0.64 -57.32
N GLY A 28 -3.82 0.77 -58.59
CA GLY A 28 -3.48 -0.37 -59.41
C GLY A 28 -3.86 -0.18 -60.89
N PRO A 29 -3.72 -1.24 -61.70
CA PRO A 29 -3.20 -2.55 -61.32
C PRO A 29 -1.65 -2.56 -61.38
N VAL A 30 -0.98 -3.22 -60.43
CA VAL A 30 0.49 -3.33 -60.36
C VAL A 30 0.99 -4.77 -60.32
N GLY A 31 2.24 -5.02 -60.69
CA GLY A 31 2.87 -6.33 -60.53
C GLY A 31 3.06 -6.71 -59.05
N CYS A 32 3.22 -8.01 -58.77
CA CYS A 32 3.47 -8.52 -57.42
C CYS A 32 4.75 -7.94 -56.79
N ASP A 33 5.78 -7.72 -57.59
CA ASP A 33 7.03 -7.07 -57.19
C ASP A 33 6.82 -5.63 -56.69
N VAL A 34 6.00 -4.85 -57.39
CA VAL A 34 5.64 -3.49 -57.01
C VAL A 34 4.76 -3.50 -55.75
N LEU A 35 3.84 -4.46 -55.63
CA LEU A 35 3.02 -4.64 -54.44
C LEU A 35 3.87 -4.94 -53.20
N GLN A 36 4.86 -5.84 -53.33
CA GLN A 36 5.83 -6.13 -52.28
C GLN A 36 6.66 -4.89 -51.90
N ALA A 37 7.09 -4.11 -52.89
CA ALA A 37 7.79 -2.86 -52.64
C ALA A 37 6.92 -1.87 -51.84
N TRP A 38 5.62 -1.75 -52.16
CA TRP A 38 4.71 -0.91 -51.38
C TRP A 38 4.52 -1.37 -49.94
N ALA A 39 4.49 -2.69 -49.70
CA ALA A 39 4.47 -3.23 -48.34
C ALA A 39 5.77 -2.88 -47.59
N ARG A 40 6.94 -3.06 -48.24
CA ARG A 40 8.26 -2.72 -47.68
C ARG A 40 8.39 -1.25 -47.33
N ASP A 41 7.86 -0.38 -48.18
CA ASP A 41 7.86 1.07 -48.01
C ASP A 41 6.83 1.57 -46.98
N GLY A 42 5.97 0.69 -46.45
CA GLY A 42 4.93 1.05 -45.49
C GLY A 42 3.71 1.75 -46.10
N ARG A 43 3.55 1.71 -47.43
CA ARG A 43 2.39 2.27 -48.14
C ARG A 43 1.15 1.39 -48.01
N ILE A 44 1.35 0.10 -47.72
CA ILE A 44 0.26 -0.84 -47.40
C ILE A 44 0.17 -0.95 -45.88
N GLY A 45 -0.89 -0.36 -45.32
CA GLY A 45 -1.18 -0.39 -43.90
C GLY A 45 -1.92 -1.67 -43.47
N PRO A 46 -2.04 -1.91 -42.15
CA PRO A 46 -2.66 -3.13 -41.59
C PRO A 46 -4.10 -3.39 -42.05
N SER A 47 -4.86 -2.34 -42.35
CA SER A 47 -6.28 -2.42 -42.72
C SER A 47 -6.52 -2.41 -44.22
N ASN A 48 -5.46 -2.24 -45.04
CA ASN A 48 -5.60 -2.19 -46.48
C ASN A 48 -6.02 -3.55 -47.01
N GLN A 49 -6.74 -3.55 -48.13
CA GLN A 49 -7.16 -4.75 -48.83
C GLN A 49 -6.44 -4.85 -50.16
N ILE A 50 -6.23 -6.08 -50.65
CA ILE A 50 -5.69 -6.34 -51.98
C ILE A 50 -6.63 -7.24 -52.78
N SER A 51 -6.51 -7.18 -54.11
CA SER A 51 -7.30 -7.99 -55.03
C SER A 51 -6.51 -8.31 -56.29
N ALA A 52 -6.54 -9.57 -56.72
CA ALA A 52 -5.90 -10.02 -57.97
C ALA A 52 -6.82 -9.88 -59.21
N ASP A 53 -8.12 -9.68 -58.99
CA ASP A 53 -9.15 -9.59 -60.04
C ASP A 53 -9.92 -8.26 -60.01
N GLY A 54 -9.69 -7.41 -59.01
CA GLY A 54 -10.41 -6.16 -58.75
C GLY A 54 -11.79 -6.35 -58.14
N VAL A 55 -12.23 -7.60 -57.91
CA VAL A 55 -13.59 -7.97 -57.47
C VAL A 55 -13.56 -8.58 -56.08
N ALA A 56 -12.72 -9.58 -55.86
CA ALA A 56 -12.54 -10.23 -54.56
C ALA A 56 -11.42 -9.53 -53.78
N TRP A 57 -11.75 -9.02 -52.60
CA TRP A 57 -10.83 -8.25 -51.76
C TRP A 57 -10.50 -9.04 -50.50
N LEU A 58 -9.21 -9.19 -50.21
CA LEU A 58 -8.70 -9.84 -49.01
C LEU A 58 -7.82 -8.87 -48.22
N PRO A 59 -7.75 -8.97 -46.88
CA PRO A 59 -6.84 -8.16 -46.08
C PRO A 59 -5.40 -8.35 -46.55
N ALA A 60 -4.67 -7.26 -46.79
CA ALA A 60 -3.28 -7.33 -47.25
C ALA A 60 -2.39 -8.14 -46.31
N VAL A 61 -2.72 -8.13 -45.01
CA VAL A 61 -2.04 -8.85 -43.96
C VAL A 61 -2.15 -10.37 -44.05
N ASP A 62 -3.11 -10.89 -44.83
CA ASP A 62 -3.35 -12.32 -45.04
C ASP A 62 -2.60 -12.87 -46.26
N GLU A 63 -2.04 -11.99 -47.12
CA GLU A 63 -1.21 -12.40 -48.27
C GLU A 63 0.23 -12.66 -47.83
N PRO A 64 0.70 -13.92 -47.83
CA PRO A 64 2.03 -14.25 -47.34
C PRO A 64 3.16 -13.58 -48.13
N ALA A 65 2.93 -13.30 -49.42
CA ALA A 65 3.93 -12.65 -50.26
C ALA A 65 4.27 -11.21 -49.80
N LEU A 66 3.44 -10.57 -48.97
CA LEU A 66 3.67 -9.22 -48.47
C LEU A 66 4.44 -9.18 -47.14
N GLU A 67 4.68 -10.33 -46.49
CA GLU A 67 5.48 -10.46 -45.26
C GLU A 67 5.07 -9.48 -44.14
N MET A 68 3.77 -9.14 -44.06
CA MET A 68 3.23 -8.16 -43.11
C MET A 68 3.00 -8.75 -41.71
N ASP A 69 4.05 -9.26 -41.08
CA ASP A 69 3.96 -9.99 -39.81
C ASP A 69 4.37 -9.19 -38.57
N TRP A 70 4.82 -7.95 -38.72
CA TRP A 70 5.44 -7.22 -37.62
C TRP A 70 4.48 -6.24 -36.95
N VAL A 71 4.40 -6.32 -35.62
CA VAL A 71 3.64 -5.42 -34.76
C VAL A 71 4.60 -4.73 -33.81
N ALA A 72 4.49 -3.42 -33.70
CA ALA A 72 5.29 -2.61 -32.79
C ALA A 72 4.42 -2.04 -31.67
N GLU A 73 4.95 -2.06 -30.44
CA GLU A 73 4.38 -1.28 -29.35
C GLU A 73 4.69 0.21 -29.54
N VAL A 74 3.64 1.01 -29.64
CA VAL A 74 3.67 2.47 -29.66
C VAL A 74 3.37 2.99 -28.25
N THR A 75 3.52 4.29 -28.03
CA THR A 75 3.34 4.92 -26.72
C THR A 75 2.02 4.56 -26.03
N GLY A 76 2.10 4.14 -24.76
CA GLY A 76 0.94 3.94 -23.89
C GLY A 76 0.25 2.59 -24.05
N GLY A 77 1.00 1.52 -24.37
CA GLY A 77 0.44 0.16 -24.50
C GLY A 77 -0.45 -0.03 -25.73
N ARG A 78 -0.30 0.85 -26.73
CA ARG A 78 -0.98 0.72 -28.03
C ARG A 78 -0.07 -0.03 -29.00
N PHE A 79 -0.65 -0.76 -29.93
CA PHE A 79 0.09 -1.54 -30.91
C PHE A 79 -0.23 -1.06 -32.32
N TYR A 80 0.78 -1.02 -33.19
CA TYR A 80 0.64 -0.71 -34.60
C TYR A 80 1.23 -1.82 -35.46
N GLY A 81 0.51 -2.21 -36.50
CA GLY A 81 0.77 -3.39 -37.31
C GLY A 81 -0.48 -4.27 -37.40
N PRO A 82 -0.41 -5.41 -38.09
CA PRO A 82 0.78 -6.00 -38.71
C PRO A 82 1.22 -5.28 -40.00
N ILE A 83 2.52 -5.00 -40.15
CA ILE A 83 3.14 -4.39 -41.34
C ILE A 83 4.47 -5.09 -41.69
N HIS A 84 5.05 -4.78 -42.83
CA HIS A 84 6.35 -5.32 -43.24
C HIS A 84 7.47 -4.88 -42.28
N ARG A 85 8.46 -5.74 -42.07
CA ARG A 85 9.62 -5.48 -41.19
C ARG A 85 10.34 -4.17 -41.52
N ASP A 86 10.58 -3.93 -42.81
CA ASP A 86 11.28 -2.74 -43.26
C ASP A 86 10.47 -1.46 -43.04
N ALA A 87 9.14 -1.52 -43.15
CA ALA A 87 8.28 -0.39 -42.80
C ALA A 87 8.39 -0.04 -41.30
N VAL A 88 8.44 -1.05 -40.42
CA VAL A 88 8.70 -0.82 -38.98
C VAL A 88 10.05 -0.14 -38.76
N ARG A 89 11.10 -0.58 -39.48
CA ARG A 89 12.44 0.02 -39.38
C ARG A 89 12.45 1.47 -39.85
N SER A 90 11.74 1.79 -40.93
CA SER A 90 11.59 3.15 -41.42
C SER A 90 10.88 4.03 -40.40
N LEU A 91 9.77 3.56 -39.82
CA LEU A 91 9.03 4.28 -38.77
C LEU A 91 9.88 4.52 -37.51
N ILE A 92 10.77 3.60 -37.15
CA ILE A 92 11.76 3.82 -36.07
C ILE A 92 12.78 4.88 -36.46
N GLY A 93 13.29 4.83 -37.70
CA GLY A 93 14.25 5.80 -38.23
C GLY A 93 13.69 7.22 -38.32
N GLU A 94 12.39 7.34 -38.62
CA GLU A 94 11.65 8.60 -38.67
C GLU A 94 11.21 9.10 -37.28
N GLY A 95 11.36 8.28 -36.24
CA GLY A 95 10.94 8.60 -34.87
C GLY A 95 9.45 8.48 -34.60
N ALA A 96 8.66 7.94 -35.54
CA ALA A 96 7.25 7.63 -35.35
C ALA A 96 7.03 6.46 -34.37
N ILE A 97 8.01 5.55 -34.29
CA ILE A 97 8.08 4.48 -33.28
C ILE A 97 9.36 4.67 -32.47
N ALA A 98 9.28 4.51 -31.16
CA ALA A 98 10.45 4.64 -30.29
C ALA A 98 11.52 3.58 -30.63
N THR A 99 12.80 3.95 -30.61
CA THR A 99 13.92 3.02 -30.90
C THR A 99 13.96 1.79 -29.97
N ARG A 100 13.37 1.90 -28.77
CA ARG A 100 13.28 0.81 -27.78
C ARG A 100 11.90 0.15 -27.72
N ALA A 101 11.04 0.39 -28.70
CA ALA A 101 9.73 -0.25 -28.79
C ALA A 101 9.86 -1.78 -28.80
N ALA A 102 8.98 -2.46 -28.08
CA ALA A 102 8.86 -3.91 -28.19
C ALA A 102 8.30 -4.27 -29.58
N LEU A 103 8.95 -5.22 -30.24
CA LEU A 103 8.53 -5.72 -31.55
C LEU A 103 8.08 -7.16 -31.43
N PHE A 104 6.93 -7.46 -32.02
CA PHE A 104 6.30 -8.76 -32.03
C PHE A 104 6.16 -9.22 -33.46
N ARG A 105 6.46 -10.50 -33.71
CA ARG A 105 6.14 -11.15 -34.96
C ARG A 105 4.88 -11.97 -34.76
N ARG A 106 3.87 -11.71 -35.59
CA ARG A 106 2.71 -12.59 -35.72
C ARG A 106 3.19 -13.90 -36.35
N ALA A 107 3.04 -14.99 -35.63
CA ALA A 107 3.09 -16.33 -36.19
C ALA A 107 1.66 -16.80 -36.42
N ALA A 108 1.37 -17.39 -37.57
CA ALA A 108 0.16 -18.17 -37.72
C ALA A 108 0.25 -19.36 -36.76
N LEU A 109 -0.64 -19.42 -35.77
CA LEU A 109 -0.85 -20.64 -35.01
C LEU A 109 -1.64 -21.57 -35.94
N GLU A 110 -1.01 -22.67 -36.38
CA GLU A 110 -1.75 -23.73 -37.04
C GLU A 110 -2.92 -24.16 -36.14
N ALA A 111 -4.08 -24.51 -36.70
CA ALA A 111 -5.29 -24.75 -35.91
C ALA A 111 -5.09 -25.79 -34.78
N ARG A 112 -4.19 -26.75 -34.98
CA ARG A 112 -3.79 -27.74 -33.97
C ARG A 112 -2.95 -27.15 -32.83
N ASP A 113 -2.11 -26.17 -33.13
CA ASP A 113 -1.32 -25.46 -32.14
C ASP A 113 -2.16 -24.45 -31.37
N ALA A 114 -3.16 -23.83 -32.01
CA ALA A 114 -4.12 -22.94 -31.35
C ALA A 114 -4.93 -23.67 -30.26
N ALA A 115 -5.45 -24.87 -30.54
CA ALA A 115 -6.19 -25.66 -29.54
C ALA A 115 -5.31 -26.10 -28.36
N ALA A 116 -4.07 -26.51 -28.64
CA ALA A 116 -3.10 -26.86 -27.61
C ALA A 116 -2.66 -25.65 -26.77
N GLU A 117 -2.55 -24.47 -27.39
CA GLU A 117 -2.24 -23.22 -26.70
C GLU A 117 -3.39 -22.77 -25.80
N CYS A 118 -4.65 -22.86 -26.27
CA CYS A 118 -5.82 -22.57 -25.45
C CYS A 118 -5.86 -23.43 -24.17
N LEU A 119 -5.66 -24.74 -24.30
CA LEU A 119 -5.59 -25.65 -23.14
C LEU A 119 -4.47 -25.25 -22.17
N ARG A 120 -3.28 -24.92 -22.69
CA ARG A 120 -2.15 -24.47 -21.84
C ARG A 120 -2.47 -23.17 -21.11
N LEU A 121 -3.14 -22.23 -21.76
CA LEU A 121 -3.54 -20.96 -21.16
C LEU A 121 -4.63 -21.16 -20.10
N GLU A 122 -5.60 -22.04 -20.34
CA GLU A 122 -6.63 -22.39 -19.35
C GLU A 122 -6.03 -23.04 -18.09
N ASP A 123 -5.09 -23.98 -18.27
CA ASP A 123 -4.37 -24.60 -17.16
C ASP A 123 -3.52 -23.57 -16.39
N ALA A 124 -2.85 -22.67 -17.11
CA ALA A 124 -2.06 -21.60 -16.51
C ALA A 124 -2.93 -20.62 -15.72
N LEU A 125 -4.12 -20.26 -16.24
CA LEU A 125 -5.08 -19.41 -15.57
C LEU A 125 -5.57 -20.06 -14.27
N ARG A 126 -5.99 -21.32 -14.33
CA ARG A 126 -6.41 -22.08 -13.13
C ARG A 126 -5.31 -22.15 -12.08
N ALA A 127 -4.07 -22.39 -12.51
CA ALA A 127 -2.91 -22.41 -11.61
C ALA A 127 -2.63 -21.04 -10.98
N ALA A 128 -2.83 -19.95 -11.73
CA ALA A 128 -2.70 -18.59 -11.24
C ALA A 128 -3.80 -18.24 -10.23
N GLU A 129 -5.06 -18.59 -10.51
CA GLU A 129 -6.19 -18.40 -9.59
C GLU A 129 -5.94 -19.11 -8.26
N SER A 130 -5.56 -20.39 -8.30
CA SER A 130 -5.21 -21.16 -7.09
C SER A 130 -4.01 -20.56 -6.34
N ARG A 131 -3.07 -19.91 -7.04
CA ARG A 131 -1.95 -19.21 -6.40
C ARG A 131 -2.43 -17.95 -5.70
N THR A 132 -3.28 -17.16 -6.33
CA THR A 132 -3.87 -15.95 -5.76
C THR A 132 -4.67 -16.28 -4.50
N GLU A 133 -5.54 -17.29 -4.54
CA GLU A 133 -6.32 -17.72 -3.38
C GLU A 133 -5.43 -18.11 -2.19
N ARG A 134 -4.33 -18.83 -2.45
CA ARG A 134 -3.35 -19.19 -1.41
C ARG A 134 -2.68 -17.96 -0.81
N LEU A 135 -2.25 -17.01 -1.64
CA LEU A 135 -1.63 -15.77 -1.17
C LEU A 135 -2.61 -14.92 -0.37
N GLU A 136 -3.86 -14.84 -0.79
CA GLU A 136 -4.91 -14.13 -0.06
C GLU A 136 -5.20 -14.79 1.29
N ALA A 137 -5.22 -16.13 1.36
CA ALA A 137 -5.35 -16.86 2.61
C ALA A 137 -4.17 -16.56 3.55
N MET A 138 -2.93 -16.59 3.05
CA MET A 138 -1.74 -16.23 3.83
C MET A 138 -1.80 -14.78 4.34
N CYS A 139 -2.21 -13.84 3.49
CA CYS A 139 -2.38 -12.44 3.88
C CYS A 139 -3.44 -12.26 4.97
N ARG A 140 -4.57 -12.97 4.86
CA ARG A 140 -5.61 -12.96 5.90
C ARG A 140 -5.08 -13.51 7.22
N GLN A 141 -4.33 -14.61 7.18
CA GLN A 141 -3.71 -15.21 8.36
C GLN A 141 -2.74 -14.23 9.02
N ALA A 142 -1.78 -13.68 8.27
CA ALA A 142 -0.80 -12.73 8.80
C ALA A 142 -1.45 -11.48 9.42
N ARG A 143 -2.53 -10.96 8.81
CA ARG A 143 -3.32 -9.85 9.38
C ARG A 143 -3.99 -10.25 10.69
N SER A 144 -4.54 -11.46 10.76
CA SER A 144 -5.19 -11.96 11.98
C SER A 144 -4.20 -12.14 13.13
N GLU A 145 -3.01 -12.65 12.82
CA GLU A 145 -1.90 -12.80 13.78
C GLU A 145 -1.42 -11.43 14.25
N THR A 146 -1.22 -10.49 13.34
CA THR A 146 -0.83 -9.11 13.69
C THR A 146 -1.86 -8.44 14.59
N ALA A 147 -3.15 -8.58 14.29
CA ALA A 147 -4.22 -8.04 15.12
C ALA A 147 -4.27 -8.71 16.51
N ALA A 148 -3.98 -10.01 16.60
CA ALA A 148 -3.89 -10.71 17.88
C ALA A 148 -2.71 -10.19 18.72
N TRP A 149 -1.54 -10.04 18.12
CA TRP A 149 -0.36 -9.45 18.78
C TRP A 149 -0.61 -8.03 19.25
N GLN A 150 -1.24 -7.20 18.43
CA GLN A 150 -1.60 -5.82 18.80
C GLN A 150 -2.53 -5.78 20.01
N ARG A 151 -3.57 -6.62 20.03
CA ARG A 151 -4.48 -6.72 21.20
C ARG A 151 -3.73 -7.14 22.45
N GLN A 152 -2.89 -8.17 22.35
CA GLN A 152 -2.11 -8.63 23.50
C GLN A 152 -1.14 -7.55 24.01
N SER A 153 -0.53 -6.77 23.10
CA SER A 153 0.32 -5.64 23.47
C SER A 153 -0.47 -4.57 24.20
N GLN A 154 -1.63 -4.17 23.67
CA GLN A 154 -2.49 -3.17 24.30
C GLN A 154 -2.96 -3.63 25.69
N GLU A 155 -3.37 -4.89 25.82
CA GLU A 155 -3.77 -5.46 27.12
C GLU A 155 -2.61 -5.52 28.13
N ALA A 156 -1.37 -5.69 27.66
CA ALA A 156 -0.19 -5.62 28.52
C ALA A 156 0.10 -4.17 28.95
N GLU A 157 0.01 -3.21 28.03
CA GLU A 157 0.17 -1.78 28.32
C GLU A 157 -0.90 -1.26 29.29
N ASP A 158 -2.17 -1.61 29.05
CA ASP A 158 -3.29 -1.21 29.91
C ASP A 158 -3.13 -1.80 31.32
N ARG A 159 -2.67 -3.05 31.43
CA ARG A 159 -2.36 -3.68 32.73
C ARG A 159 -1.21 -2.98 33.44
N ALA A 160 -0.12 -2.69 32.73
CA ALA A 160 1.02 -1.98 33.31
C ALA A 160 0.62 -0.55 33.76
N ALA A 161 -0.22 0.13 33.00
CA ALA A 161 -0.76 1.43 33.36
C ALA A 161 -1.66 1.35 34.61
N ALA A 162 -2.52 0.34 34.71
CA ALA A 162 -3.35 0.11 35.88
C ALA A 162 -2.52 -0.22 37.14
N GLU A 163 -1.49 -1.06 37.01
CA GLU A 163 -0.56 -1.39 38.09
C GLU A 163 0.20 -0.15 38.56
N HIS A 164 0.69 0.67 37.62
CA HIS A 164 1.37 1.92 37.95
C HIS A 164 0.44 2.91 38.66
N ALA A 165 -0.79 3.08 38.18
CA ALA A 165 -1.78 3.94 38.82
C ALA A 165 -2.12 3.46 40.25
N ALA A 166 -2.25 2.15 40.46
CA ALA A 166 -2.46 1.57 41.78
C ALA A 166 -1.27 1.81 42.72
N ALA A 167 -0.04 1.70 42.21
CA ALA A 167 1.17 1.98 42.98
C ALA A 167 1.26 3.45 43.40
N CYS A 168 0.95 4.40 42.50
CA CYS A 168 0.88 5.83 42.84
C CYS A 168 -0.17 6.11 43.92
N ALA A 169 -1.38 5.55 43.78
CA ALA A 169 -2.44 5.71 44.78
C ALA A 169 -2.03 5.13 46.15
N ALA A 170 -1.33 4.00 46.18
CA ALA A 170 -0.80 3.42 47.41
C ALA A 170 0.28 4.31 48.06
N ALA A 171 1.16 4.90 47.26
CA ALA A 171 2.17 5.84 47.74
C ALA A 171 1.54 7.11 48.34
N ASP A 172 0.54 7.68 47.65
CA ASP A 172 -0.20 8.85 48.16
C ASP A 172 -0.92 8.54 49.49
N ALA A 173 -1.52 7.34 49.59
CA ALA A 173 -2.17 6.89 50.81
C ALA A 173 -1.19 6.71 51.98
N LEU A 174 0.02 6.19 51.71
CA LEU A 174 1.08 6.07 52.70
C LEU A 174 1.55 7.46 53.17
N GLN A 175 1.82 8.38 52.25
CA GLN A 175 2.21 9.75 52.56
C GLN A 175 1.15 10.46 53.43
N ALA A 176 -0.14 10.25 53.12
CA ALA A 176 -1.24 10.79 53.92
C ALA A 176 -1.34 10.13 55.31
N ALA A 177 -0.99 8.84 55.43
CA ALA A 177 -0.92 8.18 56.73
C ALA A 177 0.24 8.71 57.58
N GLU A 178 1.43 8.84 57.01
CA GLU A 178 2.61 9.42 57.67
C GLU A 178 2.35 10.85 58.14
N THR A 179 1.72 11.67 57.30
CA THR A 179 1.33 13.05 57.67
C THR A 179 0.37 13.06 58.85
N ARG A 180 -0.61 12.14 58.89
CA ARG A 180 -1.55 12.03 60.02
C ARG A 180 -0.86 11.57 61.30
N VAL A 181 0.10 10.66 61.22
CA VAL A 181 0.90 10.23 62.37
C VAL A 181 1.72 11.41 62.91
N ALA A 182 2.43 12.14 62.04
CA ALA A 182 3.20 13.32 62.45
C ALA A 182 2.32 14.40 63.10
N GLN A 183 1.12 14.65 62.56
CA GLN A 183 0.16 15.57 63.16
C GLN A 183 -0.34 15.10 64.53
N ALA A 184 -0.61 13.80 64.68
CA ALA A 184 -1.04 13.22 65.95
C ALA A 184 0.07 13.31 67.02
N GLU A 185 1.32 13.04 66.64
CA GLU A 185 2.49 13.22 67.51
C GLU A 185 2.67 14.68 67.94
N GLN A 186 2.52 15.63 67.01
CA GLN A 186 2.57 17.05 67.33
C GLN A 186 1.45 17.46 68.30
N CYS A 187 0.21 17.07 68.03
CA CYS A 187 -0.92 17.31 68.94
C CYS A 187 -0.69 16.71 70.34
N ALA A 188 -0.15 15.49 70.42
CA ALA A 188 0.16 14.85 71.68
C ALA A 188 1.27 15.59 72.45
N ALA A 189 2.30 16.07 71.75
CA ALA A 189 3.36 16.88 72.34
C ALA A 189 2.82 18.22 72.87
N GLU A 190 1.95 18.89 72.11
CA GLU A 190 1.28 20.14 72.53
C GLU A 190 0.41 19.93 73.79
N GLN A 191 -0.36 18.84 73.84
CA GLN A 191 -1.16 18.48 75.01
C GLN A 191 -0.28 18.17 76.24
N ALA A 192 0.82 17.43 76.06
CA ALA A 192 1.76 17.13 77.13
C ALA A 192 2.41 18.41 77.69
N ALA A 193 2.82 19.33 76.82
CA ALA A 193 3.35 20.63 77.22
C ALA A 193 2.31 21.47 77.98
N ALA A 194 1.04 21.46 77.52
CA ALA A 194 -0.05 22.16 78.20
C ALA A 194 -0.33 21.59 79.61
N LEU A 195 -0.28 20.26 79.77
CA LEU A 195 -0.41 19.59 81.05
C LEU A 195 0.73 19.96 82.00
N GLN A 196 2.00 19.90 81.53
CA GLN A 196 3.15 20.32 82.32
C GLN A 196 3.03 21.80 82.76
N ALA A 197 2.62 22.69 81.86
CA ALA A 197 2.39 24.10 82.20
C ALA A 197 1.25 24.30 83.21
N ALA A 198 0.21 23.45 83.20
CA ALA A 198 -0.85 23.47 84.20
C ALA A 198 -0.35 22.97 85.58
N GLU A 199 0.46 21.91 85.61
CA GLU A 199 1.08 21.39 86.83
C GLU A 199 2.01 22.42 87.48
N VAL A 200 2.87 23.07 86.68
CA VAL A 200 3.74 24.17 87.16
C VAL A 200 2.92 25.31 87.74
N ARG A 201 1.85 25.75 87.06
CA ARG A 201 0.95 26.80 87.58
C ARG A 201 0.28 26.38 88.89
N ARG A 202 -0.14 25.12 89.02
CA ARG A 202 -0.71 24.59 90.27
C ARG A 202 0.31 24.64 91.40
N ALA A 203 1.53 24.15 91.16
CA ALA A 203 2.60 24.17 92.16
C ALA A 203 2.96 25.59 92.61
N GLN A 204 3.04 26.55 91.67
CA GLN A 204 3.25 27.97 91.98
C GLN A 204 2.10 28.55 92.81
N ALA A 205 0.84 28.24 92.48
CA ALA A 205 -0.31 28.68 93.25
C ALA A 205 -0.32 28.11 94.67
N GLU A 206 0.00 26.82 94.83
CA GLU A 206 0.18 26.17 96.14
C GLU A 206 1.28 26.84 96.96
N GLN A 207 2.42 27.15 96.34
CA GLN A 207 3.53 27.86 97.00
C GLN A 207 3.13 29.28 97.43
N CYS A 208 2.50 30.07 96.55
CA CYS A 208 1.98 31.40 96.89
C CYS A 208 0.97 31.34 98.05
N ALA A 209 0.07 30.36 98.04
CA ALA A 209 -0.90 30.17 99.11
C ALA A 209 -0.21 29.82 100.45
N ALA A 210 0.81 28.95 100.42
CA ALA A 210 1.62 28.63 101.59
C ALA A 210 2.39 29.85 102.13
N GLU A 211 2.99 30.65 101.26
CA GLU A 211 3.66 31.91 101.62
C GLU A 211 2.68 32.92 102.25
N GLN A 212 1.47 33.07 101.70
CA GLN A 212 0.42 33.92 102.27
C GLN A 212 -0.04 33.42 103.64
N ALA A 213 -0.25 32.11 103.80
CA ALA A 213 -0.62 31.51 105.08
C ALA A 213 0.47 31.70 106.14
N ALA A 214 1.74 31.52 105.78
CA ALA A 214 2.87 31.78 106.67
C ALA A 214 2.96 33.27 107.06
N ALA A 215 2.73 34.18 106.11
CA ALA A 215 2.70 35.62 106.38
C ALA A 215 1.55 36.01 107.33
N LEU A 216 0.37 35.42 107.16
CA LEU A 216 -0.78 35.60 108.07
C LEU A 216 -0.45 35.09 109.48
N GLN A 217 0.08 33.87 109.62
CA GLN A 217 0.48 33.33 110.92
C GLN A 217 1.54 34.20 111.61
N ALA A 218 2.52 34.70 110.86
CA ALA A 218 3.53 35.62 111.40
C ALA A 218 2.91 36.95 111.87
N ALA A 219 1.91 37.48 111.15
CA ALA A 219 1.18 38.68 111.54
C ALA A 219 0.33 38.45 112.80
N GLU A 220 -0.36 37.31 112.91
CA GLU A 220 -1.11 36.90 114.09
C GLU A 220 -0.20 36.75 115.31
N ALA A 221 0.96 36.08 115.15
CA ALA A 221 1.95 35.93 116.22
C ALA A 221 2.49 37.29 116.71
N ARG A 222 2.77 38.24 115.80
CA ARG A 222 3.17 39.61 116.17
C ARG A 222 2.07 40.35 116.93
N ARG A 223 0.80 40.16 116.55
CA ARG A 223 -0.34 40.74 117.29
C ARG A 223 -0.44 40.16 118.71
N ALA A 224 -0.31 38.85 118.85
CA ALA A 224 -0.32 38.19 120.16
C ALA A 224 0.84 38.62 121.06
N GLN A 225 2.02 38.92 120.49
CA GLN A 225 3.16 39.47 121.24
C GLN A 225 2.99 40.94 121.65
N ALA A 226 2.21 41.72 120.90
CA ALA A 226 1.93 43.12 121.22
C ALA A 226 0.81 43.30 122.26
N GLU A 227 0.05 42.25 122.56
CA GLU A 227 -1.04 42.22 123.54
C GLU A 227 -0.60 41.65 124.93
N GLN A 228 0.68 41.29 125.11
CA GLN A 228 1.32 40.93 126.40
C GLN A 228 2.14 42.09 126.97
#